data_AF-A0A934JZ10-F1
#
_entry.id   AF-A0A934JZ10-F1
#
_cell.length_a   1.000
_cell.length_b   1.000
_cell.length_c   1.000
_cell.angle_alpha   90.00
_cell.angle_beta   90.00
_cell.angle_gamma   90.00
#
_symmetry.space_group_name_H-M   'P 1'
#
loop_
_entity.id
_entity.type
_entity.pdbx_description
1 polymer ?
#
loop_
_entity_poly.entity_id
_entity_poly.type
_entity_poly.pdbx_seq_one_letter_code
_entity_poly.pdbx_strand_id
1 'polypeptide(L)'
;MIDSPNDLFNDFPTVADAYFEAANSAHDVASWRPSHAVVMEAARRVGFQALRRRDTGAGKRAFGKHYNEVCRAWTRGERFKPVVIDKPKIERLSEQELLKRRVLWREKTGLLKDILEGRA
;
A
#
# COMPACT_ATOMS: atom_id res chain seq x y z
N MET A 1 10.13 -41.68 -16.31
CA MET A 1 9.74 -40.25 -16.36
C MET A 1 8.99 -39.99 -15.08
N ILE A 2 9.55 -39.18 -14.17
CA ILE A 2 8.91 -38.86 -12.90
C ILE A 2 7.91 -37.74 -13.21
N ASP A 3 6.63 -38.08 -13.15
CA ASP A 3 5.55 -37.09 -13.20
C ASP A 3 5.79 -36.04 -12.12
N SER A 4 5.95 -34.80 -12.55
CA SER A 4 6.12 -33.66 -11.67
C SER A 4 4.82 -33.46 -10.87
N PRO A 5 4.85 -33.37 -9.52
CA PRO A 5 3.66 -33.19 -8.70
C PRO A 5 3.18 -31.73 -8.73
N ASN A 6 2.91 -31.18 -9.91
CA ASN A 6 2.90 -29.73 -10.11
C ASN A 6 1.55 -29.05 -10.36
N ASP A 7 0.37 -29.69 -10.21
CA ASP A 7 -0.87 -28.99 -10.63
C ASP A 7 -2.19 -29.28 -9.87
N LEU A 8 -2.17 -29.95 -8.70
CA LEU A 8 -3.42 -30.25 -7.95
C LEU A 8 -3.68 -29.38 -6.71
N PHE A 9 -2.76 -28.49 -6.32
CA PHE A 9 -2.83 -27.74 -5.05
C PHE A 9 -2.45 -26.25 -5.16
N ASN A 10 -2.74 -25.58 -6.28
CA ASN A 10 -2.51 -24.13 -6.38
C ASN A 10 -3.65 -23.32 -5.75
N ASP A 11 -3.96 -23.60 -4.48
CA ASP A 11 -4.86 -22.78 -3.65
C ASP A 11 -4.29 -21.37 -3.40
N PHE A 12 -2.98 -21.19 -3.61
CA PHE A 12 -2.27 -19.95 -3.33
C PHE A 12 -1.45 -19.48 -4.52
N PRO A 13 -1.36 -18.15 -4.77
CA PRO A 13 -0.42 -17.62 -5.74
C PRO A 13 1.03 -17.94 -5.37
N THR A 14 1.93 -17.92 -6.34
CA THR A 14 3.36 -18.10 -6.05
C THR A 14 3.86 -16.96 -5.15
N VAL A 15 4.92 -17.22 -4.37
CA VAL A 15 5.51 -16.21 -3.48
C VAL A 15 5.89 -14.94 -4.25
N ALA A 16 6.39 -15.10 -5.48
CA ALA A 16 6.78 -13.99 -6.33
C ALA A 16 5.57 -13.15 -6.75
N ASP A 17 4.51 -13.79 -7.24
CA ASP A 17 3.31 -13.11 -7.70
C ASP A 17 2.58 -12.41 -6.55
N ALA A 18 2.44 -13.11 -5.42
CA ALA A 18 1.88 -12.55 -4.19
C ALA A 18 2.66 -11.33 -3.71
N TYR A 19 4.00 -11.38 -3.76
CA TYR A 19 4.85 -10.25 -3.41
C TYR A 19 4.65 -9.07 -4.36
N PHE A 20 4.62 -9.33 -5.68
CA PHE A 20 4.43 -8.26 -6.67
C PHE A 20 3.06 -7.59 -6.54
N GLU A 21 2.01 -8.37 -6.35
CA GLU A 21 0.66 -7.86 -6.08
C GLU A 21 0.63 -6.97 -4.83
N ALA A 22 1.17 -7.48 -3.71
CA ALA A 22 1.22 -6.76 -2.46
C ALA A 22 2.05 -5.47 -2.57
N ALA A 23 3.20 -5.52 -3.23
CA ALA A 23 4.08 -4.37 -3.40
C ALA A 23 3.48 -3.32 -4.35
N ASN A 24 2.80 -3.73 -5.43
CA ASN A 24 2.10 -2.81 -6.33
C ASN A 24 0.92 -2.12 -5.63
N SER A 25 0.21 -2.85 -4.77
CA SER A 25 -0.98 -2.37 -4.09
C SER A 25 -0.70 -1.68 -2.74
N ALA A 26 0.55 -1.74 -2.26
CA ALA A 26 0.95 -1.17 -0.99
C ALA A 26 0.70 0.35 -0.89
N HIS A 27 0.57 1.06 -2.00
CA HIS A 27 0.28 2.50 -2.04
C HIS A 27 -1.19 2.85 -1.74
N ASP A 28 -2.14 1.98 -2.10
CA ASP A 28 -3.58 2.18 -1.87
C ASP A 28 -4.22 0.91 -1.28
N VAL A 29 -3.79 0.60 -0.06
CA VAL A 29 -4.27 -0.59 0.68
C VAL A 29 -5.77 -0.51 0.98
N ALA A 30 -6.35 0.69 1.04
CA ALA A 30 -7.76 0.89 1.35
C ALA A 30 -8.69 0.55 0.17
N SER A 31 -8.20 0.57 -1.08
CA SER A 31 -8.95 0.12 -2.26
C SER A 31 -8.56 -1.28 -2.73
N TRP A 32 -7.43 -1.79 -2.24
CA TRP A 32 -6.87 -3.05 -2.69
C TRP A 32 -7.79 -4.24 -2.39
N ARG A 33 -8.09 -5.01 -3.44
CA ARG A 33 -8.75 -6.32 -3.36
C ARG A 33 -7.70 -7.41 -3.59
N PRO A 34 -7.19 -8.04 -2.52
CA PRO A 34 -6.16 -9.06 -2.64
C PRO A 34 -6.72 -10.30 -3.37
N SER A 35 -5.90 -10.94 -4.20
CA SER A 35 -6.24 -12.20 -4.88
C SER A 35 -6.57 -13.31 -3.89
N HIS A 36 -5.88 -13.33 -2.75
CA HIS A 36 -6.13 -14.27 -1.67
C HIS A 36 -5.89 -13.62 -0.30
N ALA A 37 -6.63 -14.05 0.73
CA ALA A 37 -6.50 -13.52 2.09
C ALA A 37 -5.08 -13.66 2.67
N VAL A 38 -4.35 -14.70 2.28
CA VAL A 38 -2.95 -14.92 2.67
C VAL A 38 -2.01 -13.83 2.17
N VAL A 39 -2.28 -13.24 1.00
CA VAL A 39 -1.47 -12.17 0.42
C VAL A 39 -1.56 -10.91 1.27
N MET A 40 -2.79 -10.54 1.65
CA MET A 40 -3.05 -9.39 2.52
C MET A 40 -2.44 -9.57 3.91
N GLU A 41 -2.59 -10.74 4.52
CA GLU A 41 -2.06 -11.01 5.84
C GLU A 41 -0.53 -11.06 5.84
N ALA A 42 0.09 -11.67 4.84
CA ALA A 42 1.55 -11.66 4.68
C ALA A 42 2.07 -10.23 4.49
N ALA A 43 1.40 -9.43 3.65
CA ALA A 43 1.76 -8.03 3.43
C ALA A 43 1.65 -7.19 4.71
N ARG A 44 0.61 -7.45 5.51
CA ARG A 44 0.39 -6.81 6.80
C ARG A 44 1.49 -7.13 7.81
N ARG A 45 1.91 -8.40 7.91
CA ARG A 45 2.98 -8.82 8.84
C ARG A 45 4.33 -8.18 8.51
N VAL A 46 4.62 -7.98 7.22
CA VAL A 46 5.81 -7.24 6.77
C VAL A 46 5.66 -5.73 6.97
N GLY A 47 4.45 -5.21 6.81
CA GLY A 47 4.15 -3.79 6.82
C GLY A 47 4.24 -3.16 5.43
N PHE A 48 3.18 -2.44 5.05
CA PHE A 48 3.06 -1.82 3.72
C PHE A 48 4.17 -0.81 3.41
N GLN A 49 4.70 -0.13 4.43
CA GLN A 49 5.81 0.82 4.26
C GLN A 49 7.09 0.13 3.80
N ALA A 50 7.37 -1.09 4.29
CA ALA A 50 8.53 -1.87 3.87
C ALA A 50 8.36 -2.43 2.46
N LEU A 51 7.13 -2.76 2.05
CA LEU A 51 6.83 -3.23 0.69
C LEU A 51 6.94 -2.13 -0.38
N ARG A 52 6.69 -0.87 0.00
CA ARG A 52 6.88 0.30 -0.89
C ARG A 52 8.36 0.54 -1.21
N ARG A 53 9.26 0.19 -0.30
CA ARG A 53 10.72 0.36 -0.43
C ARG A 53 11.35 -0.84 -1.14
N ARG A 54 11.14 -0.91 -2.46
CA ARG A 54 11.65 -2.01 -3.32
C ARG A 54 13.17 -2.05 -3.46
N ASP A 55 13.83 -0.93 -3.21
CA ASP A 55 15.27 -0.70 -3.31
C ASP A 55 16.11 -1.56 -2.35
N THR A 56 15.58 -1.89 -1.17
CA THR A 56 16.38 -2.57 -0.13
C THR A 56 16.39 -4.10 -0.23
N GLY A 57 15.49 -4.71 -1.02
CA GLY A 57 15.34 -6.18 -1.14
C GLY A 57 14.94 -6.91 0.16
N ALA A 58 15.00 -6.26 1.32
CA ALA A 58 14.62 -6.77 2.62
C ALA A 58 13.12 -7.08 2.69
N GLY A 59 12.29 -6.22 2.08
CA GLY A 59 10.84 -6.43 1.99
C GLY A 59 10.46 -7.74 1.28
N LYS A 60 11.14 -8.08 0.18
CA LYS A 60 10.89 -9.32 -0.56
C LYS A 60 11.25 -10.57 0.26
N ARG A 61 12.38 -10.54 0.96
CA ARG A 61 12.83 -11.65 1.81
C ARG A 61 11.90 -11.85 3.02
N ALA A 62 11.55 -10.77 3.71
CA ALA A 62 10.62 -10.80 4.83
C ALA A 62 9.23 -11.29 4.40
N PHE A 63 8.76 -10.84 3.24
CA PHE A 63 7.49 -11.29 2.67
C PHE A 63 7.49 -12.78 2.39
N GLY A 64 8.51 -13.33 1.73
CA GLY A 64 8.57 -14.77 1.46
C GLY A 64 8.51 -15.62 2.73
N LYS A 65 9.17 -15.19 3.81
CA LYS A 65 9.11 -15.88 5.11
C LYS A 65 7.68 -15.88 5.67
N HIS A 66 7.07 -14.70 5.80
CA HIS A 66 5.73 -14.58 6.37
C HIS A 66 4.65 -15.21 5.48
N TYR A 67 4.79 -15.14 4.16
CA TYR A 67 3.86 -15.75 3.22
C TYR A 67 3.78 -17.26 3.43
N ASN A 68 4.93 -17.94 3.55
CA ASN A 68 4.95 -19.38 3.81
C ASN A 68 4.33 -19.74 5.17
N GLU A 69 4.57 -18.94 6.21
CA GLU A 69 3.96 -19.12 7.54
C GLU A 69 2.43 -18.93 7.48
N VAL A 70 1.97 -17.93 6.74
CA VAL A 70 0.55 -17.59 6.60
C VAL A 70 -0.18 -18.64 5.75
N CYS A 71 0.41 -19.14 4.67
CA CYS A 71 -0.16 -20.25 3.89
C CYS A 71 -0.32 -21.50 4.75
N ARG A 72 0.70 -21.84 5.57
CA ARG A 72 0.60 -22.96 6.53
C ARG A 72 -0.48 -22.73 7.58
N ALA A 73 -0.63 -21.52 8.09
CA ALA A 73 -1.71 -21.18 9.02
C ALA A 73 -3.09 -21.34 8.37
N TRP A 74 -3.24 -20.91 7.11
CA TRP A 74 -4.49 -21.03 6.36
C TRP A 74 -4.88 -22.50 6.12
N THR A 75 -3.92 -23.35 5.74
CA THR A 75 -4.16 -24.79 5.54
C THR A 75 -4.51 -25.51 6.84
N ARG A 76 -4.07 -25.01 8.01
CA ARG A 76 -4.53 -25.49 9.33
C ARG A 76 -5.95 -25.04 9.69
N GLY A 77 -6.61 -24.24 8.85
CA GLY A 77 -7.96 -23.74 9.10
C GLY A 77 -8.01 -22.38 9.78
N GLU A 78 -6.87 -21.72 10.03
CA GLU A 78 -6.89 -20.34 10.52
C GLU A 78 -7.49 -19.41 9.45
N ARG A 79 -8.27 -18.42 9.90
CA ARG A 79 -8.89 -17.42 9.03
C ARG A 79 -8.51 -16.04 9.53
N PHE A 80 -7.99 -15.22 8.62
CA PHE A 80 -7.49 -13.89 8.96
C PHE A 80 -8.65 -12.88 8.91
N LYS A 81 -8.70 -11.99 9.90
CA LYS A 81 -9.73 -10.93 9.93
C LYS A 81 -9.48 -9.92 8.81
N PRO A 82 -10.52 -9.52 8.04
CA PRO A 82 -10.39 -8.46 7.04
C PRO A 82 -9.91 -7.17 7.70
N VAL A 83 -8.91 -6.51 7.11
CA VAL A 83 -8.47 -5.19 7.56
C VAL A 83 -9.38 -4.15 6.91
N VAL A 84 -10.18 -3.45 7.72
CA VAL A 84 -10.92 -2.27 7.27
C VAL A 84 -10.02 -1.07 7.46
N ILE A 85 -9.52 -0.51 6.36
CA ILE A 85 -8.78 0.75 6.37
C ILE A 85 -9.72 1.83 5.84
N ASP A 86 -10.21 2.67 6.74
CA ASP A 86 -11.04 3.81 6.35
C ASP A 86 -10.19 4.80 5.54
N LYS A 87 -10.67 5.11 4.32
CA LYS A 87 -10.06 6.18 3.53
C LYS A 87 -10.28 7.50 4.28
N PRO A 88 -9.25 8.35 4.44
CA PRO A 88 -9.48 9.68 4.95
C PRO A 88 -10.51 10.36 4.04
N LYS A 89 -11.58 10.89 4.64
CA LYS A 89 -12.55 11.69 3.90
C LYS A 89 -11.83 12.95 3.44
N ILE A 90 -11.32 12.94 2.22
CA ILE A 90 -10.88 14.16 1.56
C ILE A 90 -12.16 14.86 1.16
N GLU A 91 -12.64 15.76 2.03
CA GLU A 91 -13.72 16.67 1.67
C GLU A 91 -13.29 17.46 0.44
N ARG A 92 -14.07 17.37 -0.63
CA ARG A 92 -13.87 18.21 -1.80
C ARG A 92 -14.09 19.65 -1.34
N LEU A 93 -13.02 20.45 -1.35
CA LEU A 93 -13.15 21.88 -1.08
C LEU A 93 -14.16 22.48 -2.05
N SER A 94 -15.07 23.29 -1.51
CA SER A 94 -15.98 24.10 -2.31
C SER A 94 -15.20 25.10 -3.19
N GLU A 95 -15.83 25.57 -4.27
CA GLU A 95 -15.23 26.59 -5.14
C GLU A 95 -14.85 27.86 -4.37
N GLN A 96 -15.63 28.22 -3.34
CA GLN A 96 -15.35 29.36 -2.47
C GLN A 96 -14.06 29.16 -1.64
N GLU A 97 -13.81 27.96 -1.12
CA GLU A 97 -12.61 27.66 -0.34
C GLU A 97 -11.35 27.61 -1.23
N LEU A 98 -11.50 27.10 -2.46
CA LEU A 98 -10.43 27.14 -3.46
C LEU A 98 -10.08 28.59 -3.84
N LEU A 99 -11.09 29.45 -3.98
CA LEU A 99 -10.87 30.88 -4.25
C LEU A 99 -10.17 31.58 -3.09
N LYS A 100 -10.63 31.36 -1.85
CA LYS A 100 -9.99 31.91 -0.63
C LYS A 100 -8.52 31.50 -0.55
N ARG A 101 -8.22 30.22 -0.79
CA ARG A 101 -6.82 29.75 -0.83
C ARG A 101 -6.02 30.48 -1.90
N ARG A 102 -6.56 30.65 -3.10
CA ARG A 102 -5.85 31.34 -4.20
C ARG A 102 -5.53 32.80 -3.87
N VAL A 103 -6.47 33.52 -3.25
CA VAL A 103 -6.27 34.91 -2.82
C VAL A 103 -5.19 34.99 -1.74
N LEU A 104 -5.30 34.17 -0.69
CA LEU A 104 -4.30 34.09 0.37
C LEU A 104 -2.89 33.77 -0.16
N TRP A 105 -2.79 32.88 -1.14
CA TRP A 105 -1.51 32.58 -1.80
C TRP A 105 -0.96 33.79 -2.55
N ARG A 106 -1.80 34.52 -3.29
CA ARG A 106 -1.39 35.75 -4.00
C ARG A 106 -0.91 36.83 -3.03
N GLU A 107 -1.64 37.07 -1.95
CA GLU A 107 -1.27 38.04 -0.91
C GLU A 107 0.08 37.67 -0.27
N LYS A 108 0.26 36.41 0.13
CA LYS A 108 1.54 35.94 0.68
C LYS A 108 2.69 36.09 -0.30
N THR A 109 2.47 35.77 -1.58
CA THR A 109 3.50 35.94 -2.61
C THR A 109 3.82 37.40 -2.90
N GLY A 110 2.84 38.30 -2.80
CA GLY A 110 3.05 39.75 -2.90
C GLY A 110 3.92 40.26 -1.76
N LEU A 111 3.55 39.91 -0.52
CA LEU A 111 4.29 40.28 0.67
C LEU A 111 5.73 39.74 0.66
N LEU A 112 5.93 38.50 0.19
CA LEU A 112 7.27 37.94 -0.03
C LEU A 112 8.08 38.73 -1.06
N LYS A 113 7.45 39.18 -2.16
CA LYS A 113 8.12 40.02 -3.15
C LYS A 113 8.49 41.39 -2.59
N ASP A 114 7.59 42.02 -1.84
CA ASP A 114 7.84 43.33 -1.23
C ASP A 114 9.00 43.28 -0.24
N ILE A 115 9.09 42.21 0.56
CA ILE A 115 10.23 41.96 1.45
C ILE A 115 11.53 41.78 0.65
N LEU A 116 11.51 41.01 -0.43
CA LEU A 116 12.70 40.75 -1.26
C LEU A 116 13.15 42.00 -2.06
N GLU A 117 12.22 42.86 -2.45
CA GLU A 117 12.48 44.13 -3.14
C GLU A 117 12.81 45.27 -2.16
N GLY A 118 12.80 45.03 -0.85
CA GLY A 118 13.10 46.02 0.19
C GLY A 118 12.05 47.13 0.30
N ARG A 119 10.79 46.84 -0.07
CA ARG A 119 9.65 47.77 -0.08
C ARG A 119 8.70 47.60 1.12
N ALA A 120 9.06 46.73 2.07
CA ALA A 120 8.27 46.41 3.27
C ALA A 120 8.62 47.32 4.46
#